data_AF-A0A352EYR7-F1
#
_entry.id   AF-A0A352EYR7-F1
#
_cell.length_a   1.000
_cell.length_b   1.000
_cell.length_c   1.000
_cell.angle_alpha   90.00
_cell.angle_beta   90.00
_cell.angle_gamma   90.00
#
_symmetry.space_group_name_H-M   'P 1'
#
loop_
_entity.id
_entity.type
_entity.pdbx_description
1 polymer ?
#
loop_
_entity_poly.entity_id
_entity_poly.type
_entity_poly.pdbx_seq_one_letter_code
_entity_poly.pdbx_strand_id
1 'polypeptide(L)' 'MDDANMRELLAKLDAIIRLLVFDIAEGKDQTEQIRLLSLAGFQPKKIAEMLGTTRNNVSVRLSSLKKKRKANSV' A
#
# COMPACT_ATOMS: atom_id res chain seq x y z
N MET A 1 14.83 -7.16 -26.48
CA MET A 1 15.19 -6.91 -25.08
C MET A 1 15.04 -8.25 -24.38
N ASP A 2 16.07 -8.74 -23.70
CA ASP A 2 16.05 -10.09 -23.11
C ASP A 2 15.03 -10.17 -21.95
N ASP A 3 14.16 -11.18 -21.98
CA ASP A 3 13.13 -11.44 -20.97
C ASP A 3 13.74 -11.69 -19.58
N ALA A 4 14.98 -12.19 -19.52
CA ALA A 4 15.71 -12.33 -18.26
C ALA A 4 16.04 -10.96 -17.65
N ASN A 5 16.57 -10.04 -18.45
CA ASN A 5 16.89 -8.68 -18.01
C ASN A 5 15.64 -7.91 -17.58
N MET A 6 14.51 -8.10 -18.27
CA MET A 6 13.24 -7.48 -17.89
C MET A 6 12.75 -8.00 -16.53
N ARG A 7 12.83 -9.32 -16.29
CA ARG A 7 12.46 -9.91 -15.00
C ARG A 7 13.34 -9.42 -13.86
N GLU A 8 14.65 -9.31 -14.08
CA GLU A 8 15.56 -8.78 -13.08
C GLU A 8 15.27 -7.31 -12.76
N LEU A 9 14.99 -6.49 -13.78
CA LEU A 9 14.59 -5.09 -13.58
C LEU A 9 13.32 -4.98 -12.74
N LEU A 10 12.28 -5.76 -13.06
CA LEU A 10 11.03 -5.78 -12.30
C LEU A 10 11.26 -6.19 -10.85
N ALA A 11 12.12 -7.18 -10.59
CA ALA A 11 12.47 -7.60 -9.24
C ALA A 11 13.18 -6.49 -8.44
N LYS A 12 14.11 -5.75 -9.07
CA LYS A 12 14.78 -4.60 -8.44
C LYS A 12 13.79 -3.46 -8.16
N LEU A 13 12.85 -3.19 -9.07
CA LEU A 13 11.79 -2.20 -8.85
C LEU A 13 10.88 -2.59 -7.69
N ASP A 14 10.47 -3.86 -7.60
CA ASP A 14 9.71 -4.37 -6.46
C ASP A 14 10.48 -4.19 -5.13
N ALA A 15 11.80 -4.39 -5.12
CA ALA A 15 12.63 -4.17 -3.94
C ALA A 15 12.66 -2.68 -3.52
N ILE A 16 12.82 -1.76 -4.48
CA ILE A 16 12.77 -0.31 -4.23
C ILE A 16 11.41 0.09 -3.66
N ILE A 17 10.32 -0.41 -4.24
CA ILE A 17 8.96 -0.13 -3.75
C ILE A 17 8.82 -0.58 -2.30
N ARG A 18 9.32 -1.76 -1.93
CA ARG A 18 9.28 -2.25 -0.54
C ARG A 18 10.06 -1.35 0.42
N LEU A 19 11.23 -0.86 0.01
CA LEU A 19 12.03 0.07 0.82
C LEU A 19 11.31 1.42 1.03
N LEU A 20 10.72 1.97 -0.03
CA LEU A 20 9.93 3.20 0.07
C LEU A 20 8.69 3.02 0.93
N VAL A 21 8.03 1.87 0.84
CA VAL A 21 6.90 1.54 1.72
C VAL A 21 7.36 1.50 3.17
N PHE A 22 8.50 0.88 3.46
CA PHE A 22 9.07 0.81 4.81
C PHE A 22 9.33 2.22 5.38
N ASP A 23 9.98 3.08 4.62
CA ASP A 23 10.27 4.47 4.99
C ASP A 23 9.00 5.29 5.24
N ILE A 24 8.02 5.22 4.32
CA ILE A 24 6.73 5.90 4.47
C ILE A 24 5.94 5.35 5.67
N ALA A 25 6.08 4.06 5.95
CA ALA A 25 5.36 3.37 7.01
C ALA A 25 5.95 3.61 8.40
N GLU A 26 7.23 4.02 8.48
CA GLU A 26 7.92 4.27 9.73
C GLU A 26 7.21 5.36 10.55
N GLY A 27 6.94 5.07 11.82
CA GLY A 27 6.25 5.98 12.74
C GLY A 27 4.75 6.21 12.47
N LYS A 28 4.16 5.58 11.44
CA LYS A 28 2.73 5.72 11.12
C LYS A 28 1.93 4.52 11.63
N ASP A 29 0.69 4.78 12.05
CA ASP A 29 -0.23 3.69 12.35
C ASP A 29 -0.63 2.93 11.08
N GLN A 30 -1.08 1.69 11.23
CA GLN A 30 -1.45 0.82 10.10
C GLN A 30 -2.57 1.42 9.23
N THR A 31 -3.45 2.25 9.79
CA THR A 31 -4.52 2.92 9.02
C THR A 31 -3.93 3.95 8.07
N GLU A 32 -2.99 4.75 8.57
CA GLU A 32 -2.33 5.79 7.80
C GLU A 32 -1.41 5.20 6.74
N GLN A 33 -0.69 4.12 7.05
CA GLN A 33 0.07 3.34 6.06
C GLN A 33 -0.82 2.88 4.90
N ILE A 34 -1.98 2.29 5.21
CA ILE A 34 -2.96 1.84 4.20
C ILE A 34 -3.51 3.02 3.39
N ARG A 35 -3.78 4.16 4.04
CA ARG A 35 -4.27 5.38 3.37
C ARG A 35 -3.27 5.89 2.35
N LEU A 36 -2.00 6.01 2.73
CA LEU A 36 -0.93 6.54 1.88
C LEU A 36 -0.68 5.63 0.68
N LEU A 37 -0.62 4.31 0.89
CA LEU A 37 -0.45 3.36 -0.21
C LEU A 37 -1.65 3.33 -1.16
N SER A 38 -2.87 3.46 -0.63
CA SER A 38 -4.05 3.59 -1.48
C SER A 38 -4.05 4.89 -2.29
N LEU A 39 -3.57 6.00 -1.71
CA LEU A 39 -3.41 7.27 -2.44
C LEU A 39 -2.34 7.20 -3.52
N ALA A 40 -1.28 6.41 -3.30
CA ALA A 40 -0.28 6.10 -4.31
C ALA A 40 -0.80 5.15 -5.43
N GLY A 41 -2.06 4.73 -5.38
CA GLY A 41 -2.71 3.94 -6.44
C GLY A 41 -2.56 2.43 -6.28
N PHE A 42 -1.98 1.93 -5.18
CA PHE A 42 -1.86 0.49 -4.97
C PHE A 42 -3.22 -0.16 -4.67
N GLN A 43 -3.45 -1.34 -5.25
CA GLN A 43 -4.65 -2.11 -5.00
C GLN A 43 -4.62 -2.79 -3.61
N PRO A 44 -5.78 -3.03 -2.98
CA PRO A 44 -5.85 -3.62 -1.63
C PRO A 44 -5.10 -4.95 -1.46
N LYS A 45 -5.04 -5.77 -2.52
CA LYS A 45 -4.25 -7.01 -2.51
C LYS A 45 -2.75 -6.73 -2.34
N LYS A 46 -2.19 -5.82 -3.15
CA LYS A 46 -0.76 -5.49 -3.11
C LYS A 46 -0.41 -4.76 -1.80
N ILE A 47 -1.28 -3.89 -1.30
CA ILE A 47 -1.11 -3.24 0.01
C ILE A 47 -1.00 -4.30 1.13
N ALA A 48 -1.89 -5.29 1.10
CA ALA A 48 -1.87 -6.36 2.10
C ALA A 48 -0.57 -7.17 2.06
N GLU A 49 -0.08 -7.49 0.86
CA GLU A 49 1.21 -8.17 0.66
C GLU A 49 2.39 -7.32 1.16
N MET A 50 2.38 -6.01 0.91
CA MET A 50 3.45 -5.09 1.33
C MET A 50 3.50 -4.88 2.84
N LEU A 51 2.34 -4.80 3.51
CA LEU A 51 2.24 -4.52 4.94
C LEU A 51 2.11 -5.78 5.81
N GLY A 52 2.18 -6.98 5.22
CA GLY A 52 2.04 -8.24 5.97
C GLY A 52 0.67 -8.40 6.65
N THR A 53 -0.41 -8.03 5.97
CA THR A 53 -1.79 -8.10 6.50
C THR A 53 -2.74 -8.79 5.53
N THR A 54 -4.04 -8.80 5.82
CA THR A 54 -5.06 -9.37 4.94
C THR A 54 -5.73 -8.30 4.07
N ARG A 55 -6.12 -8.69 2.85
CA ARG A 55 -6.92 -7.82 1.96
C ARG A 55 -8.18 -7.31 2.64
N ASN A 56 -8.82 -8.14 3.46
CA ASN A 56 -10.04 -7.76 4.19
C ASN A 56 -9.75 -6.62 5.19
N ASN A 57 -8.66 -6.72 5.96
CA ASN A 57 -8.24 -5.65 6.88
C ASN A 57 -8.04 -4.32 6.13
N VAL A 58 -7.33 -4.36 5.00
CA VAL A 58 -7.13 -3.19 4.13
C VAL A 58 -8.46 -2.58 3.68
N SER A 59 -9.35 -3.40 3.11
CA SER A 59 -10.67 -2.94 2.64
C SER A 59 -11.52 -2.33 3.74
N VAL A 60 -11.54 -2.95 4.93
CA VAL A 60 -12.28 -2.45 6.10
C VAL A 60 -11.72 -1.10 6.56
N ARG A 61 -10.40 -0.95 6.67
CA ARG A 61 -9.77 0.31 7.07
C ARG A 61 -10.03 1.43 6.06
N LEU A 62 -9.94 1.14 4.76
CA LEU A 62 -10.28 2.11 3.69
C LEU A 62 -11.76 2.53 3.75
N SER A 63 -12.68 1.58 3.98
CA SER A 63 -14.10 1.86 4.15
C SER A 63 -14.37 2.75 5.37
N SER A 64 -13.74 2.45 6.50
CA SER A 64 -13.80 3.26 7.73
C SER A 64 -13.26 4.68 7.52
N LEU A 65 -12.15 4.83 6.81
CA LEU A 65 -11.59 6.14 6.43
C LEU A 65 -12.57 6.94 5.56
N LYS A 66 -13.22 6.30 4.58
CA LYS A 66 -14.22 6.94 3.72
C LYS A 66 -15.43 7.42 4.53
N LYS A 67 -15.91 6.61 5.47
CA LYS A 67 -17.01 6.98 6.39
C LYS A 67 -16.64 8.17 7.27
N LYS A 68 -15.46 8.15 7.89
CA LYS A 68 -14.95 9.26 8.71
C LYS A 68 -14.85 10.57 7.92
N ARG A 69 -14.33 10.52 6.69
CA ARG A 69 -14.29 11.71 5.82
C ARG A 69 -15.67 12.28 5.55
N LYS A 70 -16.66 11.43 5.24
CA LYS A 70 -18.05 11.86 5.02
C LYS A 70 -18.67 12.48 6.27
N ALA A 71 -18.41 11.91 7.46
CA ALA A 71 -18.93 12.43 8.72
C ALA A 71 -18.33 13.80 9.09
N ASN A 72 -17.03 14.02 8.83
CA ASN A 72 -16.36 15.30 9.10
C ASN A 72 -16.63 16.39 8.05
N SER A 73 -17.41 16.08 7.00
CA SER A 73 -17.79 17.04 5.95
C SER A 73 -19.22 17.59 6.14
N VAL A 74 -19.87 17.19 7.24
CA VAL A 74 -21.20 17.65 7.71
C VAL A 74 -20.98 18.46 8.98
#